data_AF-A0A970ZBV2-F1
#
_entry.id   AF-A0A970ZBV2-F1
#
_cell.length_a   1.000
_cell.length_b   1.000
_cell.length_c   1.000
_cell.angle_alpha   90.00
_cell.angle_beta   90.00
_cell.angle_gamma   90.00
#
_symmetry.space_group_name_H-M   'P 1'
#
loop_
_entity.id
_entity.type
_entity.pdbx_description
1 polymer ?
#
loop_
_entity_poly.entity_id
_entity_poly.type
_entity_poly.pdbx_seq_one_letter_code
_entity_poly.pdbx_strand_id
1 'polypeptide(L)'
;MNKIKYLYCTFAVFLIGVSLAACGTEQADIPWKLTSTLSMSDISSAEVWVYIDGRIEERILSAEEIEEVIELINQIPESAFTDNEALAGTTPEYGLKIESNDMKLNFSQNIGPYGAIELGVGKKTDNGYCYSQWHTDSDDLAALIVRLSGYKKTGEIASDTDIGANGQKTSAGKLVHTFIGGYGMRTALSVNGELLNVAVQTDWYAERYEVLFSRFDWNEADKSEAAKAVKNASFVLVLSAMTDKEPVLLPDADYIKFFGGTDYVLLHENGKDKWYTAVAKSDVSYGYNIDNAPIVPNLAAMVRQEYDGFEIPEQQIRFNTKEKEPEAVAALAVEAYGRLYKNVSPGSVYEIYEYAYDPKDIQILDVSDDGDKFTFVFVLHVRPIVPNTSFWWAGNTCESEKGEGWLCFSRNGRLDLGEDGYWTVSQLGTGGASLND
;
A
#
# COMPACT_ATOMS: atom_id res chain seq x y z
N MET A 1 -43.81 35.15 -3.65
CA MET A 1 -44.12 35.24 -2.20
C MET A 1 -44.30 33.81 -1.71
N ASN A 2 -43.25 33.08 -1.32
CA ASN A 2 -42.32 33.22 -0.19
C ASN A 2 -42.98 33.15 1.20
N LYS A 3 -42.40 32.25 2.03
CA LYS A 3 -42.56 32.03 3.48
C LYS A 3 -43.74 31.10 3.81
N ILE A 4 -43.60 29.97 4.50
CA ILE A 4 -42.83 29.65 5.71
C ILE A 4 -42.50 28.14 5.72
N LYS A 5 -41.22 27.77 5.63
CA LYS A 5 -40.67 26.44 6.02
C LYS A 5 -39.20 26.59 6.43
N TYR A 6 -38.94 27.43 7.43
CA TYR A 6 -37.65 27.50 8.12
C TYR A 6 -37.93 27.94 9.55
N LEU A 7 -38.26 27.00 10.43
CA LEU A 7 -38.31 27.26 11.87
C LEU A 7 -38.16 26.00 12.76
N TYR A 8 -37.42 24.98 12.29
CA TYR A 8 -37.10 23.82 13.14
C TYR A 8 -35.64 23.34 13.08
N CYS A 9 -34.72 24.07 12.42
CA CYS A 9 -33.28 23.74 12.47
C CYS A 9 -32.44 24.71 13.33
N THR A 10 -33.01 25.79 13.84
CA THR A 10 -32.21 26.84 14.52
C THR A 10 -32.05 26.61 16.03
N PHE A 11 -32.59 25.52 16.59
CA PHE A 11 -32.42 25.17 18.02
C PHE A 11 -31.50 23.96 18.27
N ALA A 12 -30.99 23.30 17.22
CA ALA A 12 -30.01 22.21 17.34
C ALA A 12 -28.54 22.68 17.23
N VAL A 13 -28.31 23.93 16.79
CA VAL A 13 -26.95 24.48 16.57
C VAL A 13 -26.39 25.20 17.81
N PHE A 14 -27.17 25.34 18.89
CA PHE A 14 -26.69 25.92 20.16
C PHE A 14 -26.42 24.87 21.26
N LEU A 15 -26.47 23.58 20.92
CA LEU A 15 -26.22 22.45 21.82
C LEU A 15 -25.15 21.47 21.29
N ILE A 16 -24.29 21.95 20.39
CA ILE A 16 -23.02 21.31 19.99
C ILE A 16 -21.85 22.22 20.42
N GLY A 17 -22.03 22.91 21.57
CA GLY A 17 -21.04 23.77 22.20
C GLY A 17 -20.56 23.27 23.57
N VAL A 18 -21.03 22.10 24.03
CA VAL A 18 -20.65 21.52 25.32
C VAL A 18 -20.61 19.97 25.28
N SER A 19 -20.05 19.40 24.22
CA SER A 19 -19.59 17.99 24.24
C SER A 19 -18.15 17.81 23.79
N LEU A 20 -17.41 18.91 23.55
CA LEU A 20 -15.95 18.93 23.33
C LEU A 20 -15.14 18.85 24.64
N ALA A 21 -15.68 18.15 25.64
CA ALA A 21 -14.97 17.82 26.88
C ALA A 21 -15.41 16.44 27.38
N ALA A 22 -15.41 15.45 26.49
CA ALA A 22 -15.60 14.03 26.85
C ALA A 22 -14.98 13.01 25.89
N CYS A 23 -14.24 13.42 24.84
CA CYS A 23 -13.06 12.63 24.48
C CYS A 23 -11.96 13.07 25.43
N GLY A 24 -12.08 12.63 26.68
CA GLY A 24 -10.92 12.58 27.53
C GLY A 24 -9.84 11.83 26.77
N THR A 25 -8.61 12.24 26.97
CA THR A 25 -7.43 11.40 26.86
C THR A 25 -7.55 10.19 27.81
N GLU A 26 -8.63 9.40 27.70
CA GLU A 26 -8.61 8.00 28.10
C GLU A 26 -7.59 7.38 27.17
N GLN A 27 -6.34 7.42 27.64
CA GLN A 27 -5.25 6.56 27.24
C GLN A 27 -5.89 5.24 26.82
N ALA A 28 -5.95 4.99 25.51
CA ALA A 28 -6.55 3.77 24.97
C ALA A 28 -6.01 2.63 25.83
N ASP A 29 -6.91 1.81 26.39
CA ASP A 29 -6.51 0.72 27.27
C ASP A 29 -5.29 0.04 26.67
N ILE A 30 -4.17 0.08 27.42
CA ILE A 30 -2.89 -0.49 27.00
C ILE A 30 -3.21 -1.86 26.39
N PRO A 31 -2.86 -2.15 25.13
CA PRO A 31 -3.32 -3.35 24.41
C PRO A 31 -3.23 -4.63 25.22
N TRP A 32 -2.17 -4.72 26.02
CA TRP A 32 -1.97 -5.75 27.02
C TRP A 32 -3.16 -5.98 27.98
N LYS A 33 -3.80 -4.94 28.51
CA LYS A 33 -5.00 -5.08 29.36
C LYS A 33 -6.17 -5.69 28.60
N LEU A 34 -6.31 -5.37 27.31
CA LEU A 34 -7.37 -5.90 26.46
C LEU A 34 -7.12 -7.36 26.09
N THR A 35 -5.86 -7.75 25.97
CA THR A 35 -5.46 -9.09 25.54
C THR A 35 -5.17 -10.06 26.68
N SER A 36 -4.77 -9.59 27.87
CA SER A 36 -4.32 -10.42 29.01
C SER A 36 -5.43 -11.10 29.82
N THR A 37 -6.69 -10.79 29.52
CA THR A 37 -7.85 -11.31 30.27
C THR A 37 -8.91 -11.93 29.38
N LEU A 38 -8.58 -12.21 28.11
CA LEU A 38 -9.51 -12.83 27.18
C LEU A 38 -9.91 -14.21 27.68
N SER A 39 -11.20 -14.51 27.58
CA SER A 39 -11.76 -15.82 27.90
C SER A 39 -12.67 -16.32 26.77
N MET A 40 -12.89 -17.63 26.70
CA MET A 40 -13.79 -18.24 25.72
C MET A 40 -15.19 -17.62 25.74
N SER A 41 -15.67 -17.16 26.90
CA SER A 41 -16.99 -16.52 27.01
C SER A 41 -17.07 -15.12 26.39
N ASP A 42 -15.93 -14.47 26.17
CA ASP A 42 -15.87 -13.14 25.57
C ASP A 42 -15.90 -13.20 24.04
N ILE A 43 -15.54 -14.36 23.46
CA ILE A 43 -15.37 -14.52 22.02
C ILE A 43 -16.68 -14.95 21.36
N SER A 44 -17.16 -14.11 20.45
CA SER A 44 -18.33 -14.38 19.61
C SER A 44 -17.95 -15.07 18.30
N SER A 45 -16.78 -14.76 17.74
CA SER A 45 -16.21 -15.41 16.57
C SER A 45 -14.69 -15.26 16.55
N ALA A 46 -14.01 -16.22 15.93
CA ALA A 46 -12.59 -16.10 15.61
C ALA A 46 -12.30 -16.81 14.29
N GLU A 47 -11.51 -16.16 13.44
CA GLU A 47 -11.18 -16.63 12.11
C GLU A 47 -9.72 -16.32 11.79
N VAL A 48 -9.04 -17.28 11.17
CA VAL A 48 -7.76 -17.03 10.52
C VAL A 48 -8.02 -16.71 9.06
N TRP A 49 -7.17 -15.88 8.49
CA TRP A 49 -7.28 -15.48 7.11
C TRP A 49 -5.92 -15.51 6.41
N VAL A 50 -5.94 -15.77 5.11
CA VAL A 50 -4.77 -15.72 4.22
C VAL A 50 -5.11 -14.90 2.99
N TYR A 51 -4.20 -14.02 2.61
CA TYR A 51 -4.23 -13.37 1.31
C TYR A 51 -3.58 -14.28 0.26
N ILE A 52 -4.41 -14.90 -0.58
CA ILE A 52 -3.97 -15.75 -1.69
C ILE A 52 -4.43 -15.08 -2.97
N ASP A 53 -3.48 -14.76 -3.85
CA ASP A 53 -3.79 -14.33 -5.23
C ASP A 53 -4.84 -13.23 -5.34
N GLY A 54 -4.75 -12.18 -4.52
CA GLY A 54 -5.69 -11.04 -4.62
C GLY A 54 -6.99 -11.19 -3.83
N ARG A 55 -7.21 -12.31 -3.14
CA ARG A 55 -8.39 -12.54 -2.28
C ARG A 55 -7.99 -12.91 -0.86
N ILE A 56 -8.87 -12.60 0.07
CA ILE A 56 -8.80 -13.08 1.45
C ILE A 56 -9.61 -14.37 1.53
N GLU A 57 -8.95 -15.47 1.88
CA GLU A 57 -9.61 -16.71 2.27
C GLU A 57 -9.67 -16.78 3.80
N GLU A 58 -10.85 -17.07 4.34
CA GLU A 58 -11.11 -17.06 5.78
C GLU A 58 -11.52 -18.45 6.26
N ARG A 59 -11.07 -18.82 7.45
CA ARG A 59 -11.45 -20.07 8.11
C ARG A 59 -11.81 -19.80 9.57
N ILE A 60 -13.05 -20.11 9.91
CA ILE A 60 -13.54 -20.08 11.29
C ILE A 60 -12.80 -21.14 12.11
N LEU A 61 -12.34 -20.72 13.29
CA LEU A 61 -11.61 -21.59 14.23
C LEU A 61 -12.57 -22.49 15.03
N SER A 62 -12.11 -23.70 15.37
CA SER A 62 -12.81 -24.58 16.32
C SER A 62 -12.66 -24.06 17.76
N ALA A 63 -13.47 -24.57 18.68
CA ALA A 63 -13.38 -24.16 20.10
C ALA A 63 -12.01 -24.46 20.70
N GLU A 64 -11.39 -25.59 20.35
CA GLU A 64 -10.05 -25.97 20.79
C GLU A 64 -8.97 -25.04 20.21
N GLU A 65 -9.11 -24.63 18.94
CA GLU A 65 -8.18 -23.67 18.32
C GLU A 65 -8.31 -22.27 18.93
N ILE A 66 -9.53 -21.85 19.30
CA ILE A 66 -9.77 -20.58 20.00
C ILE A 66 -9.14 -20.60 21.39
N GLU A 67 -9.26 -21.71 22.12
CA GLU A 67 -8.65 -21.86 23.44
C GLU A 67 -7.13 -21.74 23.38
N GLU A 68 -6.50 -22.36 22.38
CA GLU A 68 -5.05 -22.26 22.12
C GLU A 68 -4.63 -20.81 21.77
N VAL A 69 -5.41 -20.13 20.93
CA VAL A 69 -5.18 -18.72 20.57
C VAL A 69 -5.27 -17.81 21.80
N ILE A 70 -6.30 -17.98 22.62
CA ILE A 70 -6.51 -17.19 23.84
C ILE A 70 -5.36 -17.42 24.83
N GLU A 71 -4.91 -18.67 25.00
CA GLU A 71 -3.79 -19.00 25.87
C GLU A 71 -2.52 -18.24 25.46
N LEU A 72 -2.17 -18.21 24.18
CA LEU A 72 -1.01 -17.47 23.69
C LEU A 72 -1.19 -15.96 23.84
N ILE A 73 -2.34 -15.41 23.47
CA ILE A 73 -2.60 -13.96 23.56
C ILE A 73 -2.49 -13.48 25.02
N ASN A 74 -3.04 -14.25 25.98
CA ASN A 74 -2.98 -13.91 27.41
C ASN A 74 -1.55 -13.94 27.98
N GLN A 75 -0.61 -14.63 27.31
CA GLN A 75 0.78 -14.74 27.74
C GLN A 75 1.68 -13.62 27.20
N ILE A 76 1.21 -12.81 26.24
CA ILE A 76 1.99 -11.71 25.66
C ILE A 76 2.24 -10.65 26.75
N PRO A 77 3.50 -10.34 27.10
CA PRO A 77 3.80 -9.38 28.15
C PRO A 77 3.52 -7.95 27.68
N GLU A 78 3.23 -7.04 28.62
CA GLU A 78 2.98 -5.62 28.32
C GLU A 78 4.10 -4.98 27.50
N SER A 79 5.35 -5.34 27.78
CA SER A 79 6.54 -4.83 27.09
C SER A 79 6.67 -5.28 25.63
N ALA A 80 5.87 -6.25 25.18
CA ALA A 80 5.88 -6.71 23.79
C ALA A 80 5.02 -5.85 22.85
N PHE A 81 4.24 -4.91 23.40
CA PHE A 81 3.41 -3.99 22.63
C PHE A 81 4.15 -2.66 22.44
N THR A 82 4.32 -2.26 21.18
CA THR A 82 4.83 -0.94 20.79
C THR A 82 3.77 -0.24 19.96
N ASP A 83 3.50 1.03 20.24
CA ASP A 83 2.53 1.81 19.46
C ASP A 83 2.95 1.90 17.99
N ASN A 84 2.02 1.62 17.08
CA ASN A 84 2.24 1.82 15.64
C ASN A 84 1.59 3.13 15.21
N GLU A 85 1.93 4.23 15.89
CA GLU A 85 1.39 5.57 15.57
C GLU A 85 1.67 5.96 14.11
N ALA A 86 2.80 5.50 13.55
CA ALA A 86 3.19 5.77 12.17
C ALA A 86 2.41 4.97 11.11
N LEU A 87 1.58 4.00 11.52
CA LEU A 87 0.95 2.98 10.65
C LEU A 87 1.94 2.38 9.65
N ALA A 88 3.16 2.11 10.10
CA ALA A 88 4.21 1.56 9.28
C ALA A 88 3.90 0.08 9.01
N GLY A 89 3.53 -0.25 7.77
CA GLY A 89 3.20 -1.61 7.39
C GLY A 89 3.06 -1.77 5.87
N THR A 90 3.18 -3.01 5.39
CA THR A 90 2.79 -3.38 4.02
C THR A 90 1.53 -4.23 4.08
N THR A 91 0.98 -4.60 2.92
CA THR A 91 -0.18 -5.50 2.88
C THR A 91 0.17 -6.85 3.52
N PRO A 92 -0.46 -7.22 4.66
CA PRO A 92 -0.17 -8.48 5.34
C PRO A 92 -0.69 -9.67 4.52
N GLU A 93 0.05 -10.79 4.53
CA GLU A 93 -0.32 -11.98 3.75
C GLU A 93 -1.16 -12.99 4.55
N TYR A 94 -1.20 -12.86 5.88
CA TYR A 94 -2.05 -13.67 6.75
C TYR A 94 -2.39 -12.93 8.04
N GLY A 95 -3.39 -13.42 8.75
CA GLY A 95 -3.73 -12.92 10.08
C GLY A 95 -4.83 -13.72 10.78
N LEU A 96 -5.26 -13.17 11.91
CA LEU A 96 -6.26 -13.70 12.82
C LEU A 96 -7.17 -12.57 13.27
N LYS A 97 -8.48 -12.75 13.11
CA LYS A 97 -9.51 -11.86 13.63
C LYS A 97 -10.22 -12.53 14.80
N ILE A 98 -10.47 -11.75 15.84
CA ILE A 98 -11.24 -12.16 17.02
C ILE A 98 -12.31 -11.11 17.24
N GLU A 99 -13.57 -11.52 17.27
CA GLU A 99 -14.68 -10.64 17.61
C GLU A 99 -15.24 -11.01 18.99
N SER A 100 -15.32 -10.00 19.85
CA SER A 100 -16.10 -10.01 21.08
C SER A 100 -17.32 -9.10 20.93
N ASN A 101 -18.23 -9.11 21.91
CA ASN A 101 -19.45 -8.30 21.86
C ASN A 101 -19.19 -6.80 21.60
N ASP A 102 -18.08 -6.27 22.13
CA ASP A 102 -17.78 -4.84 22.11
C ASP A 102 -16.46 -4.46 21.41
N MET A 103 -15.68 -5.46 20.96
CA MET A 103 -14.33 -5.24 20.43
C MET A 103 -13.97 -6.22 19.32
N LYS A 104 -13.27 -5.72 18.29
CA LYS A 104 -12.61 -6.53 17.27
C LYS A 104 -11.10 -6.44 17.44
N LEU A 105 -10.43 -7.57 17.51
CA LEU A 105 -8.97 -7.68 17.47
C LEU A 105 -8.57 -8.25 16.12
N ASN A 106 -7.56 -7.66 15.47
CA ASN A 106 -7.00 -8.16 14.22
C ASN A 106 -5.48 -8.27 14.35
N PHE A 107 -4.98 -9.49 14.45
CA PHE A 107 -3.57 -9.82 14.48
C PHE A 107 -3.11 -10.15 13.06
N SER A 108 -2.41 -9.23 12.40
CA SER A 108 -1.95 -9.39 11.01
C SER A 108 -0.45 -9.59 10.97
N GLN A 109 0.07 -10.30 9.97
CA GLN A 109 1.50 -10.36 9.71
C GLN A 109 2.10 -8.95 9.70
N ASN A 110 3.18 -8.73 10.46
CA ASN A 110 3.96 -7.52 10.29
C ASN A 110 5.14 -7.79 9.34
N ILE A 111 5.39 -6.84 8.43
CA ILE A 111 6.50 -6.87 7.46
C ILE A 111 7.45 -5.68 7.72
N GLY A 112 7.26 -4.95 8.82
CA GLY A 112 8.15 -3.89 9.31
C GLY A 112 9.29 -4.40 10.21
N PRO A 113 10.21 -3.50 10.64
CA PRO A 113 11.39 -3.86 11.45
C PRO A 113 11.10 -4.14 12.94
N TYR A 114 9.84 -4.01 13.39
CA TYR A 114 9.44 -4.13 14.79
C TYR A 114 8.24 -5.07 14.90
N GLY A 115 8.23 -6.10 15.76
CA GLY A 115 7.06 -6.97 15.89
C GLY A 115 7.01 -8.09 14.86
N ALA A 116 6.60 -9.29 15.30
CA ALA A 116 6.21 -10.38 14.40
C ALA A 116 4.79 -10.17 13.82
N ILE A 117 3.94 -9.44 14.54
CA ILE A 117 2.51 -9.24 14.26
C ILE A 117 2.12 -7.77 14.50
N GLU A 118 1.20 -7.24 13.71
CA GLU A 118 0.47 -6.01 13.98
C GLU A 118 -0.90 -6.33 14.60
N LEU A 119 -1.21 -5.73 15.75
CA LEU A 119 -2.52 -5.80 16.41
C LEU A 119 -3.32 -4.54 16.10
N GLY A 120 -4.41 -4.67 15.35
CA GLY A 120 -5.46 -3.67 15.24
C GLY A 120 -6.58 -3.91 16.25
N VAL A 121 -6.95 -2.91 17.05
CA VAL A 121 -8.11 -2.96 17.95
C VAL A 121 -9.19 -2.02 17.44
N GLY A 122 -10.31 -2.60 17.00
CA GLY A 122 -11.52 -1.86 16.64
C GLY A 122 -12.47 -1.75 17.83
N LYS A 123 -12.67 -0.54 18.38
CA LYS A 123 -13.74 -0.26 19.35
C LYS A 123 -15.00 0.21 18.61
N LYS A 124 -16.15 -0.35 18.96
CA LYS A 124 -17.44 0.03 18.38
C LYS A 124 -17.87 1.41 18.91
N THR A 125 -18.20 2.31 18.01
CA THR A 125 -18.75 3.65 18.28
C THR A 125 -20.10 3.80 17.60
N ASP A 126 -20.83 4.88 17.92
CA ASP A 126 -22.10 5.21 17.26
C ASP A 126 -21.96 5.43 15.74
N ASN A 127 -20.73 5.66 15.24
CA ASN A 127 -20.42 5.92 13.83
C ASN A 127 -19.60 4.81 13.14
N GLY A 128 -19.46 3.63 13.75
CA GLY A 128 -18.65 2.53 13.21
C GLY A 128 -17.50 2.12 14.12
N TYR A 129 -16.45 1.50 13.58
CA TYR A 129 -15.28 1.09 14.36
C TYR A 129 -14.15 2.12 14.25
N CYS A 130 -13.58 2.52 15.39
CA CYS A 130 -12.31 3.24 15.43
C CYS A 130 -11.19 2.22 15.69
N TYR A 131 -10.17 2.22 14.83
CA TYR A 131 -9.04 1.29 14.94
C TYR A 131 -7.80 2.01 15.48
N SER A 132 -7.18 1.42 16.49
CA SER A 132 -5.82 1.74 16.94
C SER A 132 -4.91 0.55 16.61
N GLN A 133 -3.62 0.78 16.34
CA GLN A 133 -2.68 -0.26 15.89
C GLN A 133 -1.42 -0.30 16.76
N TRP A 134 -0.93 -1.51 17.03
CA TRP A 134 0.30 -1.75 17.79
C TRP A 134 1.13 -2.85 17.13
N HIS A 135 2.45 -2.70 17.14
CA HIS A 135 3.36 -3.80 16.87
C HIS A 135 3.42 -4.72 18.10
N THR A 136 3.39 -6.02 17.87
CA THR A 136 3.44 -7.05 18.91
C THR A 136 4.56 -8.05 18.61
N ASP A 137 5.53 -8.14 19.52
CA ASP A 137 6.60 -9.15 19.49
C ASP A 137 6.11 -10.47 20.10
N SER A 138 5.56 -11.35 19.27
CA SER A 138 5.11 -12.68 19.70
C SER A 138 5.26 -13.73 18.59
N ASP A 139 6.46 -14.29 18.46
CA ASP A 139 6.79 -15.33 17.48
C ASP A 139 5.88 -16.57 17.61
N ASP A 140 5.52 -16.97 18.83
CA ASP A 140 4.67 -18.12 19.08
C ASP A 140 3.25 -17.91 18.52
N LEU A 141 2.69 -16.72 18.72
CA LEU A 141 1.40 -16.36 18.13
C LEU A 141 1.50 -16.30 16.60
N ALA A 142 2.59 -15.74 16.05
CA ALA A 142 2.78 -15.67 14.61
C ALA A 142 2.86 -17.07 13.98
N ALA A 143 3.62 -17.97 14.61
CA ALA A 143 3.74 -19.37 14.20
C ALA A 143 2.41 -20.11 14.30
N LEU A 144 1.62 -19.85 15.35
CA LEU A 144 0.27 -20.41 15.49
C LEU A 144 -0.65 -19.94 14.35
N ILE A 145 -0.68 -18.65 14.05
CA ILE A 145 -1.54 -18.10 12.99
C ILE A 145 -1.15 -18.71 11.64
N VAL A 146 0.14 -18.82 11.32
CA VAL A 146 0.61 -19.49 10.08
C VAL A 146 0.15 -20.95 10.03
N ARG A 147 0.28 -21.69 11.14
CA ARG A 147 -0.16 -23.09 11.22
C ARG A 147 -1.66 -23.23 11.00
N LEU A 148 -2.46 -22.39 11.66
CA LEU A 148 -3.93 -22.44 11.61
C LEU A 148 -4.48 -21.96 10.27
N SER A 149 -3.86 -20.95 9.67
CA SER A 149 -4.26 -20.38 8.39
C SER A 149 -3.89 -21.29 7.21
N GLY A 150 -2.94 -22.21 7.43
CA GLY A 150 -2.39 -23.05 6.36
C GLY A 150 -1.53 -22.25 5.39
N TYR A 151 -1.16 -21.00 5.74
CA TYR A 151 -0.28 -20.17 4.95
C TYR A 151 1.03 -20.91 4.71
N LYS A 152 1.30 -21.19 3.44
CA LYS A 152 2.61 -21.63 2.97
C LYS A 152 3.25 -20.42 2.38
N LYS A 153 4.36 -19.96 2.95
CA LYS A 153 5.15 -18.88 2.37
C LYS A 153 5.43 -19.23 0.92
N THR A 154 4.80 -18.52 -0.02
CA THR A 154 5.09 -18.64 -1.44
C THR A 154 6.51 -18.13 -1.62
N GLY A 155 7.47 -19.05 -1.67
CA GLY A 155 8.89 -18.71 -1.63
C GLY A 155 9.49 -18.70 -0.22
N GLU A 156 9.35 -19.79 0.56
CA GLU A 156 10.57 -20.30 1.20
C GLU A 156 11.60 -20.49 0.07
N ILE A 157 12.36 -19.42 -0.18
CA ILE A 157 13.73 -19.53 -0.64
C ILE A 157 14.37 -20.39 0.44
N ALA A 158 14.38 -21.70 0.20
CA ALA A 158 15.39 -22.54 0.74
C ALA A 158 16.68 -21.75 0.52
N SER A 159 17.25 -21.29 1.63
CA SER A 159 18.36 -20.35 1.72
C SER A 159 19.68 -20.93 1.18
N ASP A 160 19.61 -21.83 0.21
CA ASP A 160 20.67 -22.47 -0.54
C ASP A 160 20.19 -23.29 -1.78
N THR A 161 18.90 -23.27 -2.17
CA THR A 161 18.43 -24.16 -3.28
C THR A 161 17.87 -23.50 -4.55
N ASP A 162 17.94 -22.17 -4.70
CA ASP A 162 17.75 -21.55 -6.04
C ASP A 162 19.01 -21.63 -6.94
N ILE A 163 19.85 -22.60 -6.59
CA ILE A 163 20.78 -23.27 -7.44
C ILE A 163 19.97 -24.26 -8.28
N GLY A 164 19.77 -23.98 -9.57
CA GLY A 164 19.33 -25.02 -10.50
C GLY A 164 20.22 -26.25 -10.33
N ALA A 165 19.72 -27.47 -10.60
CA ALA A 165 20.28 -28.78 -10.22
C ALA A 165 21.82 -29.03 -10.39
N ASN A 166 22.55 -28.09 -11.00
CA ASN A 166 23.98 -28.06 -11.26
C ASN A 166 24.78 -26.90 -10.62
N GLY A 167 24.29 -26.14 -9.63
CA GLY A 167 25.10 -25.05 -9.04
C GLY A 167 24.85 -23.63 -9.61
N GLN A 168 23.90 -23.45 -10.54
CA GLN A 168 23.75 -22.19 -11.28
C GLN A 168 22.51 -21.39 -10.82
N LYS A 169 22.71 -20.09 -10.52
CA LYS A 169 21.62 -19.12 -10.33
C LYS A 169 20.64 -19.19 -11.51
N THR A 170 19.35 -19.22 -11.19
CA THR A 170 18.26 -19.13 -12.17
C THR A 170 18.44 -17.89 -13.05
N SER A 171 17.89 -17.90 -14.27
CA SER A 171 17.93 -16.74 -15.17
C SER A 171 17.34 -15.50 -14.49
N ALA A 172 16.30 -15.67 -13.66
CA ALA A 172 15.68 -14.62 -12.84
C ALA A 172 16.65 -14.02 -11.80
N GLY A 173 17.36 -14.85 -11.03
CA GLY A 173 18.34 -14.36 -10.05
C GLY A 173 19.53 -13.65 -10.71
N LYS A 174 19.99 -14.12 -11.88
CA LYS A 174 21.02 -13.41 -12.65
C LYS A 174 20.56 -12.02 -13.09
N LEU A 175 19.32 -11.93 -13.60
CA LEU A 175 18.71 -10.68 -14.03
C LEU A 175 18.70 -9.65 -12.90
N VAL A 176 18.27 -9.99 -11.68
CA VAL A 176 18.23 -9.03 -10.56
C VAL A 176 19.64 -8.63 -10.09
N HIS A 177 20.56 -9.58 -9.98
CA HIS A 177 21.92 -9.30 -9.52
C HIS A 177 22.73 -8.40 -10.45
N THR A 178 22.41 -8.33 -11.74
CA THR A 178 22.98 -7.36 -12.67
C THR A 178 22.77 -5.90 -12.19
N PHE A 179 21.76 -5.64 -11.35
CA PHE A 179 21.40 -4.29 -10.88
C PHE A 179 21.81 -3.97 -9.44
N ILE A 180 22.07 -4.98 -8.61
CA ILE A 180 22.47 -4.81 -7.19
C ILE A 180 23.95 -4.35 -7.04
N GLY A 181 24.72 -4.31 -8.14
CA GLY A 181 26.15 -4.03 -8.13
C GLY A 181 26.60 -2.61 -7.82
N GLY A 182 25.71 -1.61 -7.71
CA GLY A 182 26.11 -0.25 -7.35
C GLY A 182 24.99 0.79 -7.37
N TYR A 183 24.85 1.51 -6.26
CA TYR A 183 24.18 2.81 -6.09
C TYR A 183 22.66 2.92 -6.31
N GLY A 184 21.97 1.87 -6.75
CA GLY A 184 20.51 1.82 -6.86
C GLY A 184 20.00 1.44 -8.25
N MET A 185 18.69 1.56 -8.45
CA MET A 185 18.02 1.18 -9.68
C MET A 185 17.36 2.39 -10.33
N ARG A 186 17.37 2.42 -11.65
CA ARG A 186 16.61 3.40 -12.42
C ARG A 186 15.51 2.73 -13.19
N THR A 187 14.36 3.40 -13.22
CA THR A 187 13.20 2.99 -14.01
C THR A 187 12.88 4.06 -15.05
N ALA A 188 12.64 3.64 -16.28
CA ALA A 188 12.24 4.52 -17.36
C ALA A 188 11.04 3.91 -18.08
N LEU A 189 9.97 4.68 -18.20
CA LEU A 189 8.75 4.30 -18.89
C LEU A 189 8.66 5.09 -20.20
N SER A 190 8.36 4.40 -21.29
CA SER A 190 7.94 5.02 -22.53
C SER A 190 6.55 4.59 -22.94
N VAL A 191 5.66 5.56 -23.12
CA VAL A 191 4.28 5.38 -23.59
C VAL A 191 4.05 6.38 -24.71
N ASN A 192 3.53 5.92 -25.85
CA ASN A 192 3.27 6.77 -27.03
C ASN A 192 4.48 7.59 -27.52
N GLY A 193 5.71 7.15 -27.23
CA GLY A 193 6.95 7.83 -27.62
C GLY A 193 7.42 8.93 -26.65
N GLU A 194 6.66 9.23 -25.60
CA GLU A 194 7.15 10.05 -24.48
C GLU A 194 8.00 9.19 -23.56
N LEU A 195 9.01 9.78 -22.91
CA LEU A 195 9.91 9.10 -21.98
C LEU A 195 9.84 9.76 -20.61
N LEU A 196 9.48 8.97 -19.60
CA LEU A 196 9.35 9.37 -18.21
C LEU A 196 10.34 8.56 -17.38
N ASN A 197 11.15 9.24 -16.57
CA ASN A 197 12.25 8.60 -15.84
C ASN A 197 12.08 8.84 -14.34
N VAL A 198 12.11 7.76 -13.56
CA VAL A 198 12.14 7.83 -12.10
C VAL A 198 13.38 7.10 -11.59
N ALA A 199 14.19 7.79 -10.79
CA ALA A 199 15.34 7.20 -10.12
C ALA A 199 14.90 6.65 -8.75
N VAL A 200 15.27 5.41 -8.45
CA VAL A 200 14.87 4.71 -7.24
C VAL A 200 16.14 4.29 -6.48
N GLN A 201 16.43 4.99 -5.38
CA GLN A 201 17.68 4.79 -4.62
C GLN A 201 17.46 3.91 -3.39
N THR A 202 16.85 2.74 -3.54
CA THR A 202 16.71 1.79 -2.41
C THR A 202 16.94 0.35 -2.86
N ASP A 203 17.71 -0.40 -2.07
CA ASP A 203 18.02 -1.82 -2.32
C ASP A 203 16.78 -2.72 -2.16
N TRP A 204 15.77 -2.25 -1.40
CA TRP A 204 14.49 -2.95 -1.18
C TRP A 204 13.78 -3.31 -2.48
N TYR A 205 13.85 -2.46 -3.51
CA TYR A 205 13.21 -2.76 -4.79
C TYR A 205 13.86 -3.93 -5.51
N ALA A 206 15.17 -4.15 -5.34
CA ALA A 206 15.83 -5.28 -5.97
C ALA A 206 15.31 -6.62 -5.44
N GLU A 207 15.17 -6.75 -4.12
CA GLU A 207 14.57 -7.93 -3.48
C GLU A 207 13.11 -8.13 -3.93
N ARG A 208 12.35 -7.03 -4.03
CA ARG A 208 10.96 -7.07 -4.51
C ARG A 208 10.86 -7.57 -5.96
N TYR A 209 11.72 -7.10 -6.86
CA TYR A 209 11.76 -7.59 -8.24
C TYR A 209 12.26 -9.03 -8.34
N GLU A 210 13.15 -9.48 -7.44
CA GLU A 210 13.58 -10.89 -7.38
C GLU A 210 12.39 -11.80 -7.07
N VAL A 211 11.62 -11.46 -6.03
CA VAL A 211 10.39 -12.18 -5.67
C VAL A 211 9.42 -12.18 -6.85
N LEU A 212 9.21 -11.04 -7.50
CA LEU A 212 8.33 -10.94 -8.66
C LEU A 212 8.79 -11.84 -9.81
N PHE A 213 10.07 -11.79 -10.20
CA PHE A 213 10.61 -12.52 -11.34
C PHE A 213 10.69 -14.02 -11.10
N SER A 214 10.80 -14.44 -9.83
CA SER A 214 10.79 -15.86 -9.43
C SER A 214 9.46 -16.57 -9.75
N ARG A 215 8.38 -15.82 -9.95
CA ARG A 215 7.03 -16.32 -10.30
C ARG A 215 6.88 -16.68 -11.78
N PHE A 216 7.91 -16.47 -12.59
CA PHE A 216 7.87 -16.69 -14.03
C PHE A 216 8.89 -17.74 -14.45
N ASP A 217 8.53 -18.55 -15.44
CA ASP A 217 9.43 -19.39 -16.19
C ASP A 217 10.05 -18.60 -17.33
N TRP A 218 11.39 -18.59 -17.36
CA TRP A 218 12.18 -17.80 -18.29
C TRP A 218 12.78 -18.69 -19.37
N ASN A 219 12.39 -18.45 -20.63
CA ASN A 219 12.88 -19.22 -21.77
C ASN A 219 13.55 -18.29 -22.77
N GLU A 220 14.72 -18.68 -23.30
CA GLU A 220 15.36 -17.89 -24.36
C GLU A 220 14.46 -17.86 -25.60
N ALA A 221 14.35 -16.67 -26.20
CA ALA A 221 13.43 -16.41 -27.30
C ALA A 221 14.17 -16.07 -28.60
N ASP A 222 13.58 -16.42 -29.74
CA ASP A 222 14.10 -15.98 -31.03
C ASP A 222 13.97 -14.46 -31.20
N LYS A 223 15.09 -13.81 -31.50
CA LYS A 223 15.17 -12.35 -31.66
C LYS A 223 14.22 -11.84 -32.76
N SER A 224 14.07 -12.57 -33.86
CA SER A 224 13.27 -12.12 -35.00
C SER A 224 11.76 -12.20 -34.71
N GLU A 225 11.35 -13.18 -33.91
CA GLU A 225 9.98 -13.32 -33.41
C GLU A 225 9.67 -12.24 -32.36
N ALA A 226 10.52 -12.10 -31.35
CA ALA A 226 10.36 -11.10 -30.30
C ALA A 226 10.27 -9.68 -30.89
N ALA A 227 11.16 -9.33 -31.83
CA ALA A 227 11.16 -8.02 -32.48
C ALA A 227 9.86 -7.71 -33.26
N LYS A 228 9.17 -8.74 -33.79
CA LYS A 228 7.87 -8.55 -34.45
C LYS A 228 6.77 -8.34 -33.42
N ALA A 229 6.77 -9.12 -32.34
CA ALA A 229 5.75 -9.05 -31.29
C ALA A 229 5.75 -7.70 -30.56
N VAL A 230 6.93 -7.17 -30.23
CA VAL A 230 7.05 -5.93 -29.43
C VAL A 230 6.80 -4.64 -30.23
N LYS A 231 6.65 -4.73 -31.56
CA LYS A 231 6.44 -3.55 -32.42
C LYS A 231 5.19 -2.75 -32.05
N ASN A 232 4.18 -3.42 -31.50
CA ASN A 232 2.91 -2.83 -31.09
C ASN A 232 2.73 -2.82 -29.57
N ALA A 233 3.84 -2.90 -28.81
CA ALA A 233 3.78 -2.85 -27.36
C ALA A 233 3.10 -1.54 -26.90
N SER A 234 2.17 -1.65 -25.94
CA SER A 234 1.43 -0.48 -25.43
C SER A 234 2.32 0.46 -24.62
N PHE A 235 3.39 -0.06 -24.04
CA PHE A 235 4.44 0.69 -23.37
C PHE A 235 5.77 -0.10 -23.44
N VAL A 236 6.87 0.60 -23.16
CA VAL A 236 8.18 -0.01 -22.91
C VAL A 236 8.68 0.49 -21.57
N LEU A 237 8.97 -0.43 -20.65
CA LEU A 237 9.54 -0.10 -19.35
C LEU A 237 10.96 -0.65 -19.26
N VAL A 238 11.90 0.18 -18.83
CA VAL A 238 13.32 -0.14 -18.71
C VAL A 238 13.73 -0.09 -17.25
N LEU A 239 14.31 -1.17 -16.74
CA LEU A 239 15.03 -1.19 -15.47
C LEU A 239 16.53 -1.20 -15.79
N SER A 240 17.30 -0.27 -15.25
CA SER A 240 18.75 -0.19 -15.48
C SER A 240 19.52 0.09 -14.19
N ALA A 241 20.76 -0.38 -14.12
CA ALA A 241 21.63 -0.08 -12.98
C ALA A 241 21.97 1.42 -12.97
N MET A 242 22.07 2.01 -11.77
CA MET A 242 22.61 3.36 -11.64
C MET A 242 24.14 3.33 -11.67
N THR A 243 24.74 3.93 -12.70
CA THR A 243 26.17 4.23 -12.72
C THR A 243 26.37 5.71 -12.40
N ASP A 244 26.96 6.01 -11.24
CA ASP A 244 27.46 7.30 -10.77
C ASP A 244 26.76 8.60 -11.27
N LYS A 245 25.89 9.14 -10.40
CA LYS A 245 25.40 10.54 -10.28
C LYS A 245 24.74 11.29 -11.45
N GLU A 246 24.67 10.78 -12.67
CA GLU A 246 24.00 11.49 -13.77
C GLU A 246 22.78 10.73 -14.35
N PRO A 247 21.63 11.41 -14.53
CA PRO A 247 20.37 10.82 -14.95
C PRO A 247 20.32 10.50 -16.45
N VAL A 248 21.34 9.90 -17.06
CA VAL A 248 21.32 9.50 -18.48
C VAL A 248 21.28 7.97 -18.61
N LEU A 249 20.35 7.42 -19.40
CA LEU A 249 20.43 6.03 -19.86
C LEU A 249 21.71 5.91 -20.68
N LEU A 250 22.77 5.38 -20.08
CA LEU A 250 24.02 5.19 -20.80
C LEU A 250 23.81 4.08 -21.84
N PRO A 251 24.27 4.27 -23.09
CA PRO A 251 24.16 3.25 -24.13
C PRO A 251 24.74 1.89 -23.75
N ASP A 252 25.69 1.89 -22.82
CA ASP A 252 26.46 0.74 -22.38
C ASP A 252 26.04 0.22 -20.98
N ALA A 253 25.02 0.84 -20.35
CA ALA A 253 24.51 0.35 -19.07
C ALA A 253 23.74 -0.96 -19.27
N ASP A 254 23.90 -1.90 -18.34
CA ASP A 254 23.07 -3.09 -18.30
C ASP A 254 21.61 -2.70 -17.99
N TYR A 255 20.66 -3.34 -18.68
CA TYR A 255 19.23 -3.05 -18.51
C TYR A 255 18.34 -4.24 -18.85
N ILE A 256 17.10 -4.21 -18.34
CA ILE A 256 15.99 -5.05 -18.80
C ILE A 256 14.92 -4.17 -19.41
N LYS A 257 14.36 -4.57 -20.56
CA LYS A 257 13.15 -3.95 -21.14
C LYS A 257 11.98 -4.91 -21.10
N PHE A 258 10.86 -4.38 -20.63
CA PHE A 258 9.55 -5.02 -20.60
C PHE A 258 8.64 -4.34 -21.61
N PHE A 259 7.84 -5.12 -22.33
CA PHE A 259 7.02 -4.64 -23.44
C PHE A 259 5.54 -4.94 -23.17
N GLY A 260 4.76 -3.89 -22.98
CA GLY A 260 3.35 -3.99 -22.61
C GLY A 260 2.53 -4.80 -23.62
N GLY A 261 1.75 -5.76 -23.10
CA GLY A 261 0.92 -6.66 -23.91
C GLY A 261 1.68 -7.85 -24.52
N THR A 262 2.91 -8.11 -24.10
CA THR A 262 3.71 -9.26 -24.57
C THR A 262 4.45 -9.93 -23.41
N ASP A 263 4.78 -11.21 -23.56
CA ASP A 263 5.61 -11.94 -22.58
C ASP A 263 7.11 -11.83 -22.89
N TYR A 264 7.49 -11.06 -23.91
CA TYR A 264 8.89 -10.89 -24.29
C TYR A 264 9.59 -9.88 -23.41
N VAL A 265 10.84 -10.19 -23.08
CA VAL A 265 11.73 -9.37 -22.27
C VAL A 265 13.09 -9.30 -22.97
N LEU A 266 13.68 -8.11 -23.01
CA LEU A 266 15.03 -7.91 -23.53
C LEU A 266 15.99 -7.62 -22.37
N LEU A 267 16.99 -8.49 -22.18
CA LEU A 267 18.13 -8.23 -21.33
C LEU A 267 19.27 -7.68 -22.18
N HIS A 268 19.82 -6.54 -21.78
CA HIS A 268 21.11 -6.06 -22.24
C HIS A 268 22.13 -6.23 -21.10
N GLU A 269 23.15 -7.04 -21.35
CA GLU A 269 24.18 -7.34 -20.37
C GLU A 269 25.55 -7.39 -21.05
N ASN A 270 26.53 -6.64 -20.54
CA ASN A 270 27.90 -6.59 -21.07
C ASN A 270 27.94 -6.29 -22.59
N GLY A 271 27.14 -5.31 -23.04
CA GLY A 271 27.07 -4.90 -24.44
C GLY A 271 26.33 -5.88 -25.35
N LYS A 272 25.60 -6.87 -24.82
CA LYS A 272 24.91 -7.91 -25.60
C LYS A 272 23.44 -8.00 -25.25
N ASP A 273 22.62 -8.04 -26.29
CA ASP A 273 21.19 -8.27 -26.20
C ASP A 273 20.85 -9.77 -26.18
N LYS A 274 20.03 -10.19 -25.20
CA LYS A 274 19.41 -11.51 -25.11
C LYS A 274 17.91 -11.36 -24.93
N TRP A 275 17.14 -12.15 -25.66
CA TRP A 275 15.67 -12.14 -25.59
C TRP A 275 15.17 -13.33 -24.80
N TYR A 276 14.15 -13.09 -23.98
CA TYR A 276 13.46 -14.12 -23.22
C TYR A 276 11.95 -14.00 -23.39
N THR A 277 11.24 -15.09 -23.17
CA THR A 277 9.84 -15.08 -22.75
C THR A 277 9.76 -15.33 -21.25
N ALA A 278 8.90 -14.57 -20.57
CA ALA A 278 8.58 -14.75 -19.15
C ALA A 278 7.11 -15.18 -19.02
N VAL A 279 6.90 -16.48 -18.80
CA VAL A 279 5.55 -17.07 -18.72
C VAL A 279 5.24 -17.33 -17.26
N ALA A 280 4.08 -16.87 -16.77
CA ALA A 280 3.67 -17.11 -15.39
C ALA A 280 3.63 -18.62 -15.10
N LYS A 281 4.17 -19.03 -13.95
CA LYS A 281 4.06 -20.42 -13.50
C LYS A 281 2.59 -20.78 -13.26
N SER A 282 2.23 -22.05 -13.44
CA SER A 282 0.83 -22.50 -13.42
C SER A 282 0.11 -22.30 -12.09
N ASP A 283 0.86 -22.13 -11.00
CA ASP A 283 0.39 -21.86 -9.65
C ASP A 283 0.29 -20.37 -9.31
N VAL A 284 0.67 -19.49 -10.24
CA VAL A 284 0.61 -18.04 -10.05
C VAL A 284 -0.69 -17.52 -10.63
N SER A 285 -1.60 -17.08 -9.77
CA SER A 285 -2.78 -16.32 -10.18
C SER A 285 -2.76 -14.91 -9.59
N TYR A 286 -3.20 -13.91 -10.34
CA TYR A 286 -3.16 -12.51 -9.91
C TYR A 286 -4.57 -11.95 -9.88
N GLY A 287 -5.36 -12.46 -8.93
CA GLY A 287 -6.77 -12.11 -8.81
C GLY A 287 -7.62 -12.65 -9.94
N TYR A 288 -8.85 -12.15 -9.94
CA TYR A 288 -9.85 -12.49 -10.92
C TYR A 288 -10.34 -11.22 -11.61
N ASN A 289 -10.68 -11.32 -12.89
CA ASN A 289 -11.35 -10.23 -13.59
C ASN A 289 -12.81 -10.07 -13.09
N ILE A 290 -13.53 -9.09 -13.62
CA ILE A 290 -14.94 -8.83 -13.27
C ILE A 290 -15.89 -10.03 -13.48
N ASP A 291 -15.47 -11.03 -14.27
CA ASP A 291 -16.22 -12.24 -14.56
C ASP A 291 -15.77 -13.43 -13.69
N ASN A 292 -14.98 -13.20 -12.64
CA ASN A 292 -14.35 -14.23 -11.82
C ASN A 292 -13.45 -15.20 -12.61
N ALA A 293 -12.87 -14.76 -13.73
CA ALA A 293 -11.85 -15.53 -14.46
C ALA A 293 -10.45 -15.17 -13.95
N PRO A 294 -9.56 -16.16 -13.71
CA PRO A 294 -8.19 -15.89 -13.27
C PRO A 294 -7.50 -14.96 -14.26
N ILE A 295 -6.94 -13.85 -13.79
CA ILE A 295 -6.08 -13.02 -14.62
C ILE A 295 -4.74 -13.73 -14.68
N VAL A 296 -4.36 -14.19 -15.87
CA VAL A 296 -3.00 -14.69 -16.10
C VAL A 296 -2.06 -13.49 -16.03
N PRO A 297 -1.16 -13.43 -15.04
CA PRO A 297 -0.29 -12.28 -14.87
C PRO A 297 0.69 -12.19 -16.03
N ASN A 298 0.73 -11.02 -16.68
CA ASN A 298 1.79 -10.68 -17.62
C ASN A 298 2.87 -9.89 -16.87
N LEU A 299 4.13 -10.35 -16.97
CA LEU A 299 5.23 -9.73 -16.22
C LEU A 299 5.38 -8.23 -16.50
N ALA A 300 5.23 -7.80 -17.76
CA ALA A 300 5.36 -6.39 -18.10
C ALA A 300 4.28 -5.54 -17.42
N ALA A 301 3.04 -6.04 -17.32
CA ALA A 301 1.96 -5.36 -16.61
C ALA A 301 2.23 -5.26 -15.10
N MET A 302 2.78 -6.31 -14.48
CA MET A 302 3.14 -6.28 -13.06
C MET A 302 4.28 -5.30 -12.77
N VAL A 303 5.33 -5.32 -13.59
CA VAL A 303 6.43 -4.35 -13.47
C VAL A 303 5.94 -2.92 -13.72
N ARG A 304 4.97 -2.73 -14.62
CA ARG A 304 4.31 -1.43 -14.81
C ARG A 304 3.55 -0.98 -13.57
N GLN A 305 2.82 -1.87 -12.90
CA GLN A 305 2.11 -1.54 -11.66
C GLN A 305 3.07 -1.12 -10.53
N GLU A 306 4.23 -1.79 -10.42
CA GLU A 306 5.30 -1.34 -9.52
C GLU A 306 5.79 0.07 -9.86
N TYR A 307 5.94 0.36 -11.17
CA TYR A 307 6.32 1.70 -11.62
C TYR A 307 5.29 2.77 -11.29
N ASP A 308 4.00 2.48 -11.51
CA ASP A 308 2.92 3.42 -11.23
C ASP A 308 2.97 3.87 -9.75
N GLY A 309 3.36 2.96 -8.84
CA GLY A 309 3.67 3.23 -7.43
C GLY A 309 4.60 4.43 -7.20
N PHE A 310 5.57 4.65 -8.09
CA PHE A 310 6.53 5.74 -7.99
C PHE A 310 6.02 7.08 -8.50
N GLU A 311 4.91 7.10 -9.23
CA GLU A 311 4.41 8.33 -9.87
C GLU A 311 3.64 9.23 -8.91
N ILE A 312 3.27 8.71 -7.74
CA ILE A 312 2.50 9.44 -6.73
C ILE A 312 3.21 9.44 -5.36
N PRO A 313 4.48 9.84 -5.25
CA PRO A 313 5.06 10.06 -3.92
C PRO A 313 4.48 11.37 -3.38
N GLU A 314 3.86 11.31 -2.22
CA GLU A 314 3.30 12.46 -1.53
C GLU A 314 4.33 13.57 -1.31
N GLN A 315 5.62 13.21 -1.18
CA GLN A 315 6.73 14.14 -1.01
C GLN A 315 6.95 15.04 -2.24
N GLN A 316 6.35 14.73 -3.40
CA GLN A 316 6.34 15.63 -4.56
C GLN A 316 5.37 16.81 -4.38
N ILE A 317 4.44 16.74 -3.43
CA ILE A 317 3.53 17.85 -3.12
C ILE A 317 4.29 18.90 -2.33
N ARG A 318 4.80 19.88 -3.05
CA ARG A 318 5.50 21.04 -2.51
C ARG A 318 5.00 22.33 -3.14
N PHE A 319 4.61 23.30 -2.31
CA PHE A 319 4.05 24.56 -2.79
C PHE A 319 4.32 25.72 -1.83
N ASN A 320 4.33 26.94 -2.38
CA ASN A 320 4.37 28.16 -1.61
C ASN A 320 3.00 28.85 -1.70
N THR A 321 2.54 29.43 -0.59
CA THR A 321 1.28 30.17 -0.55
C THR A 321 1.38 31.37 0.39
N LYS A 322 0.49 32.35 0.19
CA LYS A 322 0.29 33.48 1.11
C LYS A 322 -0.77 33.19 2.18
N GLU A 323 -1.53 32.11 1.99
CA GLU A 323 -2.51 31.65 2.96
C GLU A 323 -1.82 31.29 4.27
N LYS A 324 -2.50 31.60 5.38
CA LYS A 324 -2.00 31.35 6.74
C LYS A 324 -2.89 30.43 7.55
N GLU A 325 -4.17 30.37 7.19
CA GLU A 325 -5.13 29.48 7.85
C GLU A 325 -4.84 28.03 7.44
N PRO A 326 -4.62 27.09 8.39
CA PRO A 326 -4.27 25.72 8.07
C PRO A 326 -5.25 25.03 7.12
N GLU A 327 -6.56 25.28 7.22
CA GLU A 327 -7.57 24.72 6.31
C GLU A 327 -7.34 25.16 4.86
N ALA A 328 -6.97 26.42 4.64
CA ALA A 328 -6.69 26.95 3.31
C ALA A 328 -5.40 26.36 2.73
N VAL A 329 -4.38 26.16 3.58
CA VAL A 329 -3.12 25.50 3.19
C VAL A 329 -3.36 24.01 2.88
N ALA A 330 -4.13 23.32 3.72
CA ALA A 330 -4.53 21.93 3.51
C ALA A 330 -5.31 21.74 2.20
N ALA A 331 -6.25 22.64 1.90
CA ALA A 331 -7.01 22.60 0.64
C ALA A 331 -6.10 22.66 -0.60
N LEU A 332 -5.03 23.45 -0.56
CA LEU A 332 -4.03 23.49 -1.62
C LEU A 332 -3.26 22.17 -1.76
N ALA A 333 -2.93 21.52 -0.63
CA ALA A 333 -2.31 20.21 -0.64
C ALA A 333 -3.24 19.13 -1.21
N VAL A 334 -4.51 19.10 -0.80
CA VAL A 334 -5.51 18.16 -1.32
C VAL A 334 -5.73 18.36 -2.82
N GLU A 335 -5.80 19.62 -3.27
CA GLU A 335 -5.92 19.93 -4.69
C GLU A 335 -4.67 19.50 -5.47
N ALA A 336 -3.47 19.72 -4.92
CA ALA A 336 -2.22 19.24 -5.52
C ALA A 336 -2.16 17.72 -5.58
N TYR A 337 -2.63 17.02 -4.56
CA TYR A 337 -2.70 15.56 -4.54
C TYR A 337 -3.64 15.03 -5.64
N GLY A 338 -4.84 15.61 -5.79
CA GLY A 338 -5.73 15.27 -6.91
C GLY A 338 -5.11 15.54 -8.28
N ARG A 339 -4.31 16.61 -8.42
CA ARG A 339 -3.55 16.87 -9.65
C ARG A 339 -2.49 15.82 -9.94
N LEU A 340 -1.84 15.24 -8.92
CA LEU A 340 -0.86 14.16 -9.14
C LEU A 340 -1.53 12.98 -9.86
N TYR A 341 -2.65 12.48 -9.35
CA TYR A 341 -3.41 11.39 -9.99
C TYR A 341 -3.85 11.72 -11.43
N LYS A 342 -4.15 12.98 -11.72
CA LYS A 342 -4.56 13.40 -13.07
C LYS A 342 -3.39 13.48 -14.06
N ASN A 343 -2.16 13.56 -13.57
CA ASN A 343 -0.95 13.79 -14.37
C ASN A 343 0.00 12.59 -14.36
N VAL A 344 -0.42 11.43 -13.86
CA VAL A 344 0.35 10.19 -13.98
C VAL A 344 0.48 9.77 -15.44
N SER A 345 1.43 8.87 -15.72
CA SER A 345 1.67 8.33 -17.05
C SER A 345 0.42 7.66 -17.62
N PRO A 346 0.13 7.81 -18.93
CA PRO A 346 -1.00 7.14 -19.55
C PRO A 346 -1.01 5.63 -19.32
N GLY A 347 -2.18 5.08 -19.03
CA GLY A 347 -2.37 3.66 -18.71
C GLY A 347 -1.91 3.26 -17.30
N SER A 348 -1.58 4.23 -16.44
CA SER A 348 -1.30 3.97 -15.03
C SER A 348 -2.54 3.43 -14.32
N VAL A 349 -2.37 2.49 -13.40
CA VAL A 349 -3.48 1.99 -12.58
C VAL A 349 -4.08 3.07 -11.67
N TYR A 350 -3.37 4.19 -11.49
CA TYR A 350 -3.81 5.36 -10.71
C TYR A 350 -4.40 6.48 -11.56
N GLU A 351 -4.52 6.29 -12.87
CA GLU A 351 -5.05 7.33 -13.76
C GLU A 351 -6.53 7.61 -13.47
N ILE A 352 -6.89 8.89 -13.40
CA ILE A 352 -8.26 9.36 -13.15
C ILE A 352 -8.74 10.28 -14.26
N TYR A 353 -10.05 10.27 -14.55
CA TYR A 353 -10.68 11.26 -15.42
C TYR A 353 -10.74 12.64 -14.75
N GLU A 354 -11.11 12.64 -13.47
CA GLU A 354 -11.40 13.83 -12.70
C GLU A 354 -11.35 13.53 -11.20
N TYR A 355 -11.14 14.59 -10.41
CA TYR A 355 -11.22 14.57 -8.96
C TYR A 355 -12.01 15.79 -8.47
N ALA A 356 -12.52 15.69 -7.25
CA ALA A 356 -13.18 16.76 -6.53
C ALA A 356 -13.01 16.58 -5.02
N TYR A 357 -13.00 17.69 -4.29
CA TYR A 357 -13.04 17.71 -2.82
C TYR A 357 -13.96 18.85 -2.37
N ASP A 358 -14.58 18.72 -1.20
CA ASP A 358 -15.25 19.83 -0.51
C ASP A 358 -14.30 20.32 0.60
N PRO A 359 -13.96 21.63 0.68
CA PRO A 359 -13.17 22.17 1.78
C PRO A 359 -13.74 21.87 3.18
N LYS A 360 -15.04 21.57 3.30
CA LYS A 360 -15.66 21.17 4.58
C LYS A 360 -15.28 19.77 5.03
N ASP A 361 -14.81 18.93 4.11
CA ASP A 361 -14.34 17.58 4.43
C ASP A 361 -12.87 17.58 4.85
N ILE A 362 -12.24 18.76 4.92
CA ILE A 362 -10.90 18.96 5.46
C ILE A 362 -11.06 19.33 6.94
N GLN A 363 -10.46 18.53 7.80
CA GLN A 363 -10.44 18.78 9.23
C GLN A 363 -8.98 18.83 9.71
N ILE A 364 -8.61 19.96 10.30
CA ILE A 364 -7.32 20.11 11.00
C ILE A 364 -7.41 19.35 12.31
N LEU A 365 -6.42 18.48 12.54
CA LEU A 365 -6.37 17.61 13.72
C LEU A 365 -5.50 18.24 14.81
N ASP A 366 -4.31 18.71 14.43
CA ASP A 366 -3.36 19.32 15.35
C ASP A 366 -2.45 20.32 14.62
N VAL A 367 -1.95 21.33 15.34
CA VAL A 367 -1.09 22.41 14.81
C VAL A 367 0.04 22.68 15.80
N SER A 368 1.28 22.79 15.32
CA SER A 368 2.43 23.13 16.16
C SER A 368 2.31 24.54 16.76
N ASP A 369 3.02 24.78 17.86
CA ASP A 369 2.98 26.07 18.58
C ASP A 369 3.35 27.28 17.71
N ASP A 370 4.25 27.10 16.75
CA ASP A 370 4.71 28.08 15.77
C ASP A 370 3.91 28.05 14.46
N GLY A 371 3.01 27.06 14.29
CA GLY A 371 2.15 26.89 13.13
C GLY A 371 2.91 26.52 11.85
N ASP A 372 4.14 26.06 11.95
CA ASP A 372 4.96 25.59 10.83
C ASP A 372 4.70 24.11 10.48
N LYS A 373 3.96 23.39 11.33
CA LYS A 373 3.52 22.02 11.10
C LYS A 373 2.05 21.86 11.49
N PHE A 374 1.32 21.06 10.73
CA PHE A 374 -0.02 20.64 11.15
C PHE A 374 -0.41 19.30 10.51
N THR A 375 -1.31 18.60 11.19
CA THR A 375 -1.93 17.37 10.70
C THR A 375 -3.39 17.62 10.35
N PHE A 376 -3.88 16.90 9.34
CA PHE A 376 -5.24 17.08 8.85
C PHE A 376 -5.76 15.76 8.28
N VAL A 377 -7.08 15.59 8.29
CA VAL A 377 -7.79 14.55 7.54
C VAL A 377 -8.57 15.21 6.41
N PHE A 378 -8.67 14.53 5.28
CA PHE A 378 -9.51 14.96 4.17
C PHE A 378 -10.22 13.80 3.49
N VAL A 379 -11.25 14.12 2.70
CA VAL A 379 -11.87 13.21 1.73
C VAL A 379 -11.59 13.71 0.32
N LEU A 380 -11.12 12.81 -0.55
CA LEU A 380 -10.98 13.07 -1.97
C LEU A 380 -11.93 12.17 -2.75
N HIS A 381 -12.71 12.76 -3.64
CA HIS A 381 -13.51 12.04 -4.60
C HIS A 381 -12.76 11.96 -5.92
N VAL A 382 -12.65 10.77 -6.47
CA VAL A 382 -11.98 10.51 -7.74
C VAL A 382 -12.89 9.74 -8.67
N ARG A 383 -12.68 9.89 -9.96
CA ARG A 383 -13.30 9.05 -10.99
C ARG A 383 -12.20 8.31 -11.74
N PRO A 384 -11.82 7.10 -11.29
CA PRO A 384 -10.75 6.35 -11.93
C PRO A 384 -11.09 5.96 -13.36
N ILE A 385 -10.06 5.83 -14.20
CA ILE A 385 -10.21 5.23 -15.54
C ILE A 385 -10.46 3.73 -15.41
N VAL A 386 -9.76 3.07 -14.48
CA VAL A 386 -9.92 1.64 -14.17
C VAL A 386 -10.32 1.51 -12.69
N PRO A 387 -11.62 1.62 -12.35
CA PRO A 387 -12.05 1.68 -10.95
C PRO A 387 -11.92 0.36 -10.19
N ASN A 388 -11.83 -0.78 -10.90
CA ASN A 388 -11.80 -2.11 -10.29
C ASN A 388 -10.38 -2.65 -10.12
N THR A 389 -9.50 -1.89 -9.47
CA THR A 389 -8.16 -2.35 -9.09
C THR A 389 -8.06 -2.44 -7.58
N SER A 390 -7.27 -3.38 -7.06
CA SER A 390 -7.06 -3.55 -5.61
C SER A 390 -6.57 -2.26 -4.95
N PHE A 391 -5.83 -1.42 -5.66
CA PHE A 391 -5.40 -0.11 -5.18
C PHE A 391 -6.58 0.78 -4.81
N TRP A 392 -7.51 0.98 -5.74
CA TRP A 392 -8.62 1.88 -5.48
C TRP A 392 -9.47 1.39 -4.34
N TRP A 393 -9.59 0.08 -4.12
CA TRP A 393 -10.42 -0.48 -3.06
C TRP A 393 -9.67 -0.76 -1.74
N ALA A 394 -8.36 -0.51 -1.67
CA ALA A 394 -7.59 -0.67 -0.45
C ALA A 394 -7.76 0.53 0.49
N GLY A 395 -7.93 0.27 1.79
CA GLY A 395 -7.71 1.23 2.88
C GLY A 395 -8.55 2.52 2.78
N ASN A 396 -9.80 2.45 3.23
CA ASN A 396 -10.75 3.58 3.37
C ASN A 396 -11.36 4.12 2.06
N THR A 397 -11.55 3.27 1.04
CA THR A 397 -12.28 3.66 -0.18
C THR A 397 -13.72 3.16 -0.19
N CYS A 398 -14.62 4.02 -0.66
CA CYS A 398 -16.06 3.82 -0.77
C CYS A 398 -16.59 4.26 -2.15
N GLU A 399 -17.80 3.85 -2.49
CA GLU A 399 -18.56 4.53 -3.55
C GLU A 399 -18.89 5.96 -3.13
N SER A 400 -18.66 6.91 -4.03
CA SER A 400 -18.86 8.34 -3.78
C SER A 400 -20.31 8.76 -3.99
N GLU A 401 -20.79 9.69 -3.15
CA GLU A 401 -22.09 10.33 -3.32
C GLU A 401 -22.22 11.16 -4.62
N LYS A 402 -21.12 11.39 -5.35
CA LYS A 402 -21.13 12.06 -6.66
C LYS A 402 -21.74 11.21 -7.78
N GLY A 403 -21.99 9.92 -7.53
CA GLY A 403 -22.70 9.02 -8.45
C GLY A 403 -21.82 7.93 -9.05
N GLU A 404 -22.40 7.18 -10.00
CA GLU A 404 -21.80 5.97 -10.57
C GLU A 404 -20.38 6.19 -11.13
N GLY A 405 -19.47 5.29 -10.75
CA GLY A 405 -18.07 5.30 -11.17
C GLY A 405 -17.17 6.28 -10.40
N TRP A 406 -17.72 7.07 -9.48
CA TRP A 406 -16.93 7.86 -8.55
C TRP A 406 -16.63 7.07 -7.28
N LEU A 407 -15.40 7.17 -6.80
CA LEU A 407 -14.94 6.63 -5.53
C LEU A 407 -14.59 7.78 -4.58
N CYS A 408 -14.71 7.54 -3.28
CA CYS A 408 -14.27 8.43 -2.20
C CYS A 408 -13.23 7.72 -1.37
N PHE A 409 -12.16 8.41 -0.99
CA PHE A 409 -11.27 7.87 0.04
C PHE A 409 -10.81 8.96 1.01
N SER A 410 -10.58 8.55 2.25
CA SER A 410 -10.10 9.42 3.32
C SER A 410 -8.62 9.18 3.62
N ARG A 411 -7.88 10.26 3.85
CA ARG A 411 -6.45 10.23 4.20
C ARG A 411 -6.14 11.20 5.31
N ASN A 412 -5.16 10.82 6.13
CA ASN A 412 -4.50 11.71 7.09
C ASN A 412 -3.19 12.19 6.48
N GLY A 413 -2.96 13.50 6.53
CA GLY A 413 -1.75 14.13 6.04
C GLY A 413 -1.06 14.95 7.12
N ARG A 414 0.25 15.15 6.94
CA ARG A 414 1.06 16.13 7.66
C ARG A 414 1.69 17.09 6.67
N LEU A 415 1.62 18.38 6.98
CA LEU A 415 2.27 19.44 6.23
C LEU A 415 3.33 20.09 7.11
N ASP A 416 4.53 20.24 6.56
CA ASP A 416 5.66 20.93 7.19
C ASP A 416 6.10 22.11 6.32
N LEU A 417 6.23 23.29 6.92
CA LEU A 417 6.77 24.49 6.28
C LEU A 417 8.29 24.50 6.42
N GLY A 418 8.98 24.31 5.29
CA GLY A 418 10.44 24.38 5.26
C GLY A 418 10.99 25.80 5.45
N GLU A 419 12.25 25.91 5.86
CA GLU A 419 12.98 27.18 5.95
C GLU A 419 13.03 27.95 4.62
N ASP A 420 12.89 27.25 3.50
CA ASP A 420 12.81 27.83 2.17
C ASP A 420 11.43 28.45 1.84
N GLY A 421 10.49 28.39 2.78
CA GLY A 421 9.16 28.97 2.69
C GLY A 421 8.16 28.12 1.89
N TYR A 422 8.45 26.85 1.65
CA TYR A 422 7.53 25.93 0.98
C TYR A 422 6.92 24.94 1.97
N TRP A 423 5.62 24.75 1.85
CA TRP A 423 4.91 23.64 2.45
C TRP A 423 5.21 22.37 1.69
N THR A 424 5.50 21.29 2.42
CA THR A 424 5.71 19.95 1.87
C THR A 424 4.81 18.96 2.61
N VAL A 425 4.16 18.07 1.88
CA VAL A 425 3.46 16.93 2.50
C VAL A 425 4.53 15.93 2.94
N SER A 426 4.77 15.83 4.24
CA SER A 426 5.81 14.98 4.81
C SER A 426 5.31 13.59 5.19
N GLN A 427 4.00 13.46 5.45
CA GLN A 427 3.33 12.18 5.68
C GLN A 427 1.95 12.19 5.02
N LEU A 428 1.56 11.06 4.44
CA LEU A 428 0.22 10.85 3.90
C LEU A 428 -0.15 9.36 4.02
N GLY A 429 -1.28 9.07 4.65
CA GLY A 429 -1.67 7.68 4.90
C GLY A 429 -3.16 7.52 5.20
N THR A 430 -3.55 6.31 5.57
CA THR A 430 -4.93 5.98 6.00
C THR A 430 -5.20 6.33 7.47
N GLY A 431 -4.20 6.84 8.19
CA GLY A 431 -4.25 7.30 9.57
C GLY A 431 -2.84 7.68 10.07
N GLY A 432 -2.68 7.91 11.38
CA GLY A 432 -1.35 7.96 12.02
C GLY A 432 -0.49 9.21 11.80
N ALA A 433 -0.90 10.16 10.95
CA ALA A 433 -0.17 11.41 10.82
C ALA A 433 -0.10 12.13 12.18
N SER A 434 1.12 12.37 12.67
CA SER A 434 1.37 12.97 13.98
C SER A 434 2.36 14.12 13.86
N LEU A 435 2.26 15.10 14.77
CA LEU A 435 3.26 16.17 14.86
C LEU A 435 4.62 15.69 15.39
N ASN A 436 4.65 14.51 16.02
CA ASN A 436 5.88 13.92 16.53
C ASN A 436 6.62 13.21 15.38
N ASP A 437 7.93 13.45 15.31
CA ASP A 437 8.85 12.82 14.36
C ASP A 437 9.32 11.44 14.84
#